data_AF-A0A2T2UYF1-F1
#
_entry.id   AF-A0A2T2UYF1-F1
#
_cell.length_a   1.000
_cell.length_b   1.000
_cell.length_c   1.000
_cell.angle_alpha   90.00
_cell.angle_beta   90.00
_cell.angle_gamma   90.00
#
_symmetry.space_group_name_H-M   'P 1'
#
loop_
_entity.id
_entity.type
_entity.pdbx_description
1 polymer ?
#
loop_
_entity_poly.entity_id
_entity_poly.type
_entity_poly.pdbx_seq_one_letter_code
_entity_poly.pdbx_strand_id
1 'polypeptide(L)'
;MFAPVVDVNNNPANPIINIRSYGGRGGLVGRMGAAYVRGASGFGMLTTLKHFPGHGDVSTDTHAEMATVTGSRAELDATELKPYRMILDQEGPQSAAVMGAHLWAQAFNEEPTPATFSREVLSSLLREEMGFGGLVATDDVEMGALRSDYPMRERVVRPLSAGADVVLTPGDLGAAIQAVVAAVREGELARAEIDDSVRRVLRAKAEAGLHRAPRVPSKDVLGYLREEPRGQALADSIAAGSITLLEKGSALPLSEESNAVLIQLSNYKESESIDAAMDTLAERLEPVMQDTTRFAGRRLAASSTEQTMEAVQHADAVVLALHLRLATGRGAAGLFEEQRSFVEKLLAQSGTPVVLVTLGNPYAAGTYAGADAIVVAYDQTIASVRAVAGVLKGEQPAPGRLPIPVGPYDFGAGQHGFGE
;
A
#
# COMPACT_ATOMS: atom_id res chain seq x y z
N MET A 1 1.54 -6.24 -15.05
CA MET A 1 1.00 -5.83 -13.75
C MET A 1 1.77 -4.64 -13.25
N PHE A 2 1.09 -3.59 -12.79
CA PHE A 2 1.74 -2.46 -12.12
C PHE A 2 2.05 -2.80 -10.65
N ALA A 3 2.94 -3.76 -10.46
CA ALA A 3 3.43 -4.29 -9.19
C ALA A 3 4.78 -4.96 -9.42
N PRO A 4 5.66 -5.04 -8.40
CA PRO A 4 5.44 -4.64 -7.01
C PRO A 4 5.65 -3.13 -6.76
N VAL A 5 5.05 -2.64 -5.68
CA VAL A 5 5.46 -1.35 -5.08
C VAL A 5 6.78 -1.59 -4.35
N VAL A 6 7.79 -0.78 -4.63
CA VAL A 6 9.13 -0.86 -4.04
C VAL A 6 9.55 0.44 -3.37
N ASP A 7 8.58 1.31 -3.09
CA ASP A 7 8.75 2.50 -2.26
C ASP A 7 9.10 2.10 -0.82
N VAL A 8 10.01 2.83 -0.18
CA VAL A 8 10.43 2.58 1.21
C VAL A 8 9.58 3.44 2.14
N ASN A 9 8.67 2.84 2.91
CA ASN A 9 7.76 3.59 3.77
C ASN A 9 8.45 4.02 5.08
N ASN A 10 9.34 5.00 4.97
CA ASN A 10 10.12 5.64 6.05
C ASN A 10 9.41 6.87 6.64
N ASN A 11 8.31 7.33 6.04
CA ASN A 11 7.51 8.45 6.52
C ASN A 11 6.12 8.02 7.02
N PRO A 12 5.86 8.06 8.34
CA PRO A 12 4.55 7.71 8.90
C PRO A 12 3.38 8.58 8.44
N ALA A 13 3.66 9.79 7.97
CA ALA A 13 2.65 10.70 7.44
C ALA A 13 2.30 10.42 5.97
N ASN A 14 2.96 9.45 5.32
CA ASN A 14 2.70 9.12 3.93
C ASN A 14 1.26 8.62 3.73
N PRO A 15 0.43 9.38 2.98
CA PRO A 15 -0.99 9.10 2.88
C PRO A 15 -1.33 8.06 1.81
N ILE A 16 -0.35 7.59 1.02
CA ILE A 16 -0.61 6.83 -0.20
C ILE A 16 0.22 5.56 -0.35
N ILE A 17 1.42 5.47 0.23
CA ILE A 17 2.28 4.28 0.21
C ILE A 17 1.94 3.38 1.40
N ASN A 18 2.37 3.72 2.63
CA ASN A 18 1.98 3.04 3.86
C ASN A 18 1.97 1.49 3.71
N ILE A 19 0.84 0.81 3.93
CA ILE A 19 0.66 -0.65 3.81
C ILE A 19 0.86 -1.23 2.41
N ARG A 20 1.05 -0.40 1.37
CA ARG A 20 1.44 -0.87 0.03
C ARG A 20 2.94 -1.16 -0.07
N SER A 21 3.76 -0.63 0.84
CA SER A 21 5.18 -0.93 0.94
C SER A 21 5.42 -2.16 1.79
N TYR A 22 6.49 -2.88 1.49
CA TYR A 22 6.98 -3.98 2.31
C TYR A 22 7.67 -3.53 3.62
N GLY A 23 7.92 -2.22 3.82
CA GLY A 23 8.46 -1.70 5.07
C GLY A 23 9.29 -0.42 4.92
N GLY A 24 9.90 0.01 6.03
CA GLY A 24 10.66 1.26 6.13
C GLY A 24 12.16 1.12 5.89
N ARG A 25 12.63 -0.03 5.40
CA ARG A 25 14.05 -0.28 5.12
C ARG A 25 14.25 -0.75 3.68
N GLY A 26 15.04 -0.01 2.90
CA GLY A 26 15.31 -0.33 1.49
C GLY A 26 15.83 -1.75 1.26
N GLY A 27 16.60 -2.29 2.20
CA GLY A 27 17.06 -3.69 2.14
C GLY A 27 15.93 -4.73 2.25
N LEU A 28 14.92 -4.50 3.09
CA LEU A 28 13.76 -5.37 3.21
C LEU A 28 12.89 -5.27 1.95
N VAL A 29 12.61 -4.04 1.53
CA VAL A 29 11.78 -3.74 0.35
C VAL A 29 12.39 -4.32 -0.92
N GLY A 30 13.70 -4.16 -1.12
CA GLY A 30 14.42 -4.77 -2.25
C GLY A 30 14.35 -6.29 -2.27
N ARG A 31 14.49 -6.96 -1.11
CA ARG A 31 14.37 -8.43 -1.03
C ARG A 31 12.96 -8.92 -1.37
N MET A 32 11.93 -8.29 -0.81
CA MET A 32 10.54 -8.66 -1.06
C MET A 32 10.12 -8.35 -2.50
N GLY A 33 10.48 -7.17 -3.01
CA GLY A 33 10.26 -6.77 -4.41
C GLY A 33 10.92 -7.74 -5.39
N ALA A 34 12.17 -8.13 -5.14
CA ALA A 34 12.86 -9.12 -5.96
C ALA A 34 12.17 -10.50 -5.93
N ALA A 35 11.73 -10.95 -4.76
CA ALA A 35 10.98 -12.20 -4.64
C ALA A 35 9.66 -12.16 -5.43
N TYR A 36 8.94 -11.05 -5.36
CA TYR A 36 7.72 -10.83 -6.15
C TYR A 36 8.01 -10.87 -7.66
N VAL A 37 9.04 -10.15 -8.11
CA VAL A 37 9.44 -10.14 -9.54
C VAL A 37 9.80 -11.55 -10.02
N ARG A 38 10.64 -12.28 -9.28
CA ARG A 38 10.98 -13.67 -9.64
C ARG A 38 9.75 -14.57 -9.73
N GLY A 39 8.84 -14.47 -8.77
CA GLY A 39 7.59 -15.23 -8.77
C GLY A 39 6.71 -14.88 -9.98
N ALA A 40 6.33 -13.62 -10.13
CA ALA A 40 5.41 -13.19 -11.18
C ALA A 40 6.00 -13.37 -12.60
N SER A 41 7.23 -12.93 -12.82
CA SER A 41 7.88 -13.05 -14.13
C SER A 41 8.28 -14.48 -14.48
N GLY A 42 8.54 -15.34 -13.48
CA GLY A 42 8.72 -16.78 -13.69
C GLY A 42 7.50 -17.49 -14.30
N PHE A 43 6.30 -16.92 -14.11
CA PHE A 43 5.05 -17.40 -14.75
C PHE A 43 4.61 -16.53 -15.95
N GLY A 44 5.55 -15.78 -16.54
CA GLY A 44 5.31 -15.01 -17.77
C GLY A 44 4.60 -13.67 -17.57
N MET A 45 4.47 -13.18 -16.33
CA MET A 45 3.85 -11.88 -16.07
C MET A 45 4.88 -10.74 -16.14
N LEU A 46 4.56 -9.71 -16.92
CA LEU A 46 5.34 -8.47 -16.98
C LEU A 46 5.11 -7.66 -15.70
N THR A 47 6.11 -7.52 -14.84
CA THR A 47 6.04 -6.69 -13.63
C THR A 47 6.46 -5.25 -13.88
N THR A 48 6.15 -4.36 -12.95
CA THR A 48 6.54 -2.95 -13.01
C THR A 48 6.92 -2.46 -11.62
N LEU A 49 8.20 -2.11 -11.44
CA LEU A 49 8.66 -1.50 -10.20
C LEU A 49 8.11 -0.08 -10.11
N LYS A 50 7.55 0.30 -8.96
CA LYS A 50 6.98 1.64 -8.78
C LYS A 50 7.10 2.15 -7.33
N HIS A 51 7.18 3.47 -7.13
CA HIS A 51 7.11 4.56 -8.12
C HIS A 51 8.44 5.33 -8.14
N PHE A 52 9.14 5.31 -9.28
CA PHE A 52 10.53 5.75 -9.40
C PHE A 52 10.64 7.29 -9.39
N PRO A 53 11.59 7.90 -8.66
CA PRO A 53 12.73 7.30 -7.96
C PRO A 53 12.45 6.80 -6.53
N GLY A 54 11.23 6.98 -6.03
CA GLY A 54 10.78 6.51 -4.72
C GLY A 54 9.76 7.47 -4.14
N HIS A 55 8.58 6.97 -3.79
CA HIS A 55 7.43 7.74 -3.28
C HIS A 55 7.23 7.55 -1.76
N GLY A 56 8.18 6.89 -1.11
CA GLY A 56 8.04 6.43 0.27
C GLY A 56 8.12 7.54 1.32
N ASP A 57 8.94 8.57 1.07
CA ASP A 57 9.17 9.69 1.98
C ASP A 57 8.45 10.97 1.55
N VAL A 58 7.13 10.90 1.36
CA VAL A 58 6.33 12.09 1.10
C VAL A 58 5.13 12.15 2.03
N SER A 59 4.75 13.37 2.41
CA SER A 59 3.54 13.63 3.22
C SER A 59 2.35 14.12 2.37
N THR A 60 2.56 14.25 1.06
CA THR A 60 1.62 14.80 0.09
C THR A 60 1.13 13.69 -0.84
N ASP A 61 -0.16 13.69 -1.16
CA ASP A 61 -0.73 12.74 -2.12
C ASP A 61 -0.66 13.29 -3.53
N THR A 62 0.07 12.58 -4.39
CA THR A 62 0.26 12.96 -5.79
C THR A 62 -1.02 12.87 -6.63
N HIS A 63 -2.08 12.24 -6.13
CA HIS A 63 -3.39 12.33 -6.78
C HIS A 63 -3.99 13.74 -6.67
N ALA A 64 -3.58 14.53 -5.68
CA ALA A 64 -4.06 15.89 -5.44
C ALA A 64 -3.08 16.96 -5.96
N GLU A 65 -1.79 16.86 -5.61
CA GLU A 65 -0.78 17.86 -5.94
C GLU A 65 0.63 17.24 -5.95
N MET A 66 1.61 17.92 -6.55
CA MET A 66 2.96 17.36 -6.68
C MET A 66 3.65 17.26 -5.31
N ALA A 67 4.10 16.06 -4.97
CA ALA A 67 4.90 15.81 -3.76
C ALA A 67 6.37 16.14 -4.00
N THR A 68 7.12 16.41 -2.93
CA THR A 68 8.57 16.60 -2.97
C THR A 68 9.25 15.55 -2.11
N VAL A 69 10.25 14.89 -2.68
CA VAL A 69 11.20 14.05 -1.95
C VAL A 69 12.47 14.87 -1.74
N THR A 70 12.80 15.11 -0.48
CA THR A 70 13.98 15.85 -0.07
C THR A 70 15.13 14.89 0.23
N GLY A 71 16.32 15.43 0.49
CA GLY A 71 17.51 14.65 0.81
C GLY A 71 18.57 14.70 -0.29
N SER A 72 19.79 14.37 0.11
CA SER A 72 20.94 14.27 -0.77
C SER A 72 20.88 13.02 -1.63
N ARG A 73 21.67 13.03 -2.71
CA ARG A 73 21.83 11.87 -3.57
C ARG A 73 22.25 10.61 -2.80
N ALA A 74 23.18 10.76 -1.84
CA ALA A 74 23.69 9.66 -1.04
C ALA A 74 22.63 9.07 -0.10
N GLU A 75 21.74 9.90 0.44
CA GLU A 75 20.60 9.44 1.24
C GLU A 75 19.64 8.63 0.37
N LEU A 76 19.19 9.18 -0.76
CA LEU A 76 18.32 8.48 -1.71
C LEU A 76 18.92 7.16 -2.19
N ASP A 77 20.24 7.11 -2.43
CA ASP A 77 20.96 5.89 -2.78
C ASP A 77 20.90 4.81 -1.68
N ALA A 78 20.89 5.22 -0.41
CA ALA A 78 20.82 4.33 0.74
C ALA A 78 19.39 3.90 1.08
N THR A 79 18.38 4.68 0.69
CA THR A 79 16.96 4.45 0.99
C THR A 79 16.13 4.21 -0.29
N GLU A 80 15.64 5.25 -0.95
CA GLU A 80 14.62 5.19 -2.03
C GLU A 80 15.08 4.38 -3.24
N LEU A 81 16.35 4.54 -3.66
CA LEU A 81 16.93 3.88 -4.84
C LEU A 81 17.45 2.47 -4.53
N LYS A 82 17.66 2.15 -3.25
CA LYS A 82 18.23 0.86 -2.84
C LYS A 82 17.40 -0.35 -3.31
N PRO A 83 16.06 -0.37 -3.18
CA PRO A 83 15.25 -1.44 -3.74
C PRO A 83 15.42 -1.62 -5.25
N TYR A 84 15.49 -0.52 -6.01
CA TYR A 84 15.67 -0.57 -7.46
C TYR A 84 16.99 -1.22 -7.84
N ARG A 85 18.12 -0.75 -7.28
CA ARG A 85 19.44 -1.38 -7.51
C ARG A 85 19.43 -2.85 -7.11
N MET A 86 18.94 -3.17 -5.91
CA MET A 86 18.87 -4.55 -5.43
C MET A 86 18.06 -5.49 -6.31
N ILE A 87 17.10 -4.99 -7.09
CA ILE A 87 16.28 -5.80 -8.01
C ILE A 87 16.92 -5.86 -9.39
N LEU A 88 17.41 -4.73 -9.91
CA LEU A 88 18.03 -4.64 -11.24
C LEU A 88 19.40 -5.33 -11.31
N ASP A 89 20.15 -5.37 -10.20
CA ASP A 89 21.45 -6.03 -10.13
C ASP A 89 21.35 -7.57 -10.01
N GLN A 90 20.14 -8.14 -9.88
CA GLN A 90 19.99 -9.59 -9.75
C GLN A 90 20.08 -10.31 -11.09
N GLU A 91 20.72 -11.48 -11.06
CA GLU A 91 20.62 -12.45 -12.13
C GLU A 91 19.23 -13.11 -12.15
N GLY A 92 18.72 -13.40 -13.35
CA GLY A 92 17.45 -14.09 -13.54
C GLY A 92 16.31 -13.20 -14.05
N PRO A 93 15.04 -13.56 -13.78
CA PRO A 93 13.89 -12.80 -14.25
C PRO A 93 13.93 -11.35 -13.72
N GLN A 94 13.99 -10.41 -14.65
CA GLN A 94 14.04 -8.97 -14.40
C GLN A 94 12.64 -8.35 -14.49
N SER A 95 12.45 -7.19 -13.87
CA SER A 95 11.21 -6.45 -14.06
C SER A 95 11.11 -5.95 -15.49
N ALA A 96 9.98 -6.21 -16.13
CA ALA A 96 9.75 -5.78 -17.52
C ALA A 96 9.65 -4.25 -17.66
N ALA A 97 9.19 -3.59 -16.59
CA ALA A 97 8.98 -2.15 -16.59
C ALA A 97 9.37 -1.49 -15.25
N VAL A 98 9.51 -0.16 -15.31
CA VAL A 98 9.58 0.77 -14.18
C VAL A 98 8.57 1.89 -14.44
N MET A 99 7.85 2.31 -13.40
CA MET A 99 6.88 3.41 -13.47
C MET A 99 7.46 4.66 -12.81
N GLY A 100 7.57 5.75 -13.55
CA GLY A 100 7.99 7.06 -13.06
C GLY A 100 6.89 7.75 -12.25
N ALA A 101 7.28 8.40 -11.15
CA ALA A 101 6.39 9.10 -10.23
C ALA A 101 6.23 10.59 -10.56
N HIS A 102 5.05 11.14 -10.26
CA HIS A 102 4.77 12.58 -10.38
C HIS A 102 5.13 13.35 -9.11
N LEU A 103 6.40 13.23 -8.71
CA LEU A 103 6.99 13.93 -7.56
C LEU A 103 8.28 14.63 -7.98
N TRP A 104 8.66 15.68 -7.26
CA TRP A 104 9.95 16.33 -7.43
C TRP A 104 10.99 15.72 -6.50
N ALA A 105 12.09 15.19 -7.06
CA ALA A 105 13.21 14.70 -6.28
C ALA A 105 14.37 15.71 -6.34
N GLN A 106 14.58 16.46 -5.26
CA GLN A 106 15.49 17.61 -5.21
C GLN A 106 16.94 17.28 -5.54
N ALA A 107 17.37 16.04 -5.26
CA ALA A 107 18.73 15.60 -5.55
C ALA A 107 19.07 15.51 -7.05
N PHE A 108 18.06 15.50 -7.94
CA PHE A 108 18.25 15.34 -9.38
C PHE A 108 17.89 16.57 -10.20
N ASN A 109 17.04 17.45 -9.67
CA ASN A 109 16.61 18.65 -10.35
C ASN A 109 16.53 19.82 -9.36
N GLU A 110 17.22 20.92 -9.67
CA GLU A 110 17.17 22.16 -8.86
C GLU A 110 15.77 22.80 -8.88
N GLU A 111 15.11 22.76 -10.03
CA GLU A 111 13.74 23.25 -10.20
C GLU A 111 12.70 22.14 -9.94
N PRO A 112 11.48 22.48 -9.49
CA PRO A 112 10.42 21.54 -9.16
C PRO A 112 9.83 20.85 -10.41
N THR A 113 10.61 19.95 -10.98
CA THR A 113 10.27 19.15 -12.15
C THR A 113 9.80 17.77 -11.70
N PRO A 114 8.61 17.31 -12.12
CA PRO A 114 8.18 15.95 -11.87
C PRO A 114 9.24 14.96 -12.38
N ALA A 115 9.55 13.92 -11.60
CA ALA A 115 10.50 12.88 -11.97
C ALA A 115 10.13 12.22 -13.31
N THR A 116 8.83 12.06 -13.58
CA THR A 116 8.30 11.60 -14.88
C THR A 116 8.66 12.51 -16.07
N PHE A 117 8.96 13.79 -15.85
CA PHE A 117 9.38 14.76 -16.87
C PHE A 117 10.90 14.97 -16.91
N SER A 118 11.65 14.33 -16.00
CA SER A 118 13.08 14.59 -15.84
C SER A 118 13.93 13.62 -16.65
N ARG A 119 14.68 14.14 -17.64
CA ARG A 119 15.73 13.37 -18.34
C ARG A 119 16.80 12.88 -17.36
N GLU A 120 17.14 13.68 -16.35
CA GLU A 120 18.14 13.29 -15.35
C GLU A 120 17.69 12.06 -14.56
N VAL A 121 16.39 11.97 -14.23
CA VAL A 121 15.86 10.82 -13.50
C VAL A 121 15.60 9.62 -14.42
N LEU A 122 14.88 9.80 -15.54
CA LEU A 122 14.47 8.66 -16.37
C LEU A 122 15.55 8.19 -17.35
N SER A 123 16.40 9.08 -17.85
CA SER A 123 17.46 8.73 -18.80
C SER A 123 18.79 8.54 -18.08
N SER A 124 19.35 9.60 -17.47
CA SER A 124 20.69 9.54 -16.85
C SER A 124 20.74 8.53 -15.70
N LEU A 125 19.83 8.63 -14.72
CA LEU A 125 19.83 7.73 -13.57
C LEU A 125 19.32 6.32 -13.92
N LEU A 126 18.09 6.21 -14.43
CA LEU A 126 17.46 4.90 -14.60
C LEU A 126 18.06 4.09 -15.76
N ARG A 127 18.21 4.69 -16.95
CA ARG A 127 18.67 3.94 -18.13
C ARG A 127 20.19 3.80 -18.17
N GLU A 128 20.92 4.89 -17.93
CA GLU A 128 22.37 4.90 -18.08
C GLU A 128 23.07 4.39 -16.81
N GLU A 129 22.85 5.02 -15.65
CA GLU A 129 23.54 4.65 -14.41
C GLU A 129 23.09 3.28 -13.88
N MET A 130 21.78 3.03 -13.81
CA MET A 130 21.22 1.76 -13.33
C MET A 130 21.11 0.69 -14.43
N GLY A 131 21.44 1.01 -15.68
CA GLY A 131 21.45 0.05 -16.79
C GLY A 131 20.08 -0.52 -17.17
N PHE A 132 18.97 0.16 -16.84
CA PHE A 132 17.64 -0.39 -17.07
C PHE A 132 17.25 -0.38 -18.56
N GLY A 133 17.22 -1.58 -19.17
CA GLY A 133 16.88 -1.77 -20.58
C GLY A 133 15.39 -1.97 -20.88
N GLY A 134 14.53 -2.08 -19.86
CA GLY A 134 13.10 -2.38 -19.99
C GLY A 134 12.23 -1.18 -20.37
N LEU A 135 10.91 -1.31 -20.12
CA LEU A 135 9.93 -0.27 -20.38
C LEU A 135 9.87 0.77 -19.25
N VAL A 136 9.88 2.04 -19.59
CA VAL A 136 9.58 3.13 -18.67
C VAL A 136 8.16 3.60 -18.93
N ALA A 137 7.27 3.40 -17.96
CA ALA A 137 5.89 3.88 -18.01
C ALA A 137 5.77 5.13 -17.14
N THR A 138 4.87 6.05 -17.50
CA THR A 138 4.42 7.08 -16.55
C THR A 138 3.46 6.46 -15.53
N ASP A 139 3.34 7.06 -14.35
CA ASP A 139 2.11 6.95 -13.58
C ASP A 139 0.96 7.68 -14.31
N ASP A 140 -0.27 7.61 -13.79
CA ASP A 140 -1.46 8.21 -14.42
C ASP A 140 -1.27 9.73 -14.66
N VAL A 141 -1.22 10.16 -15.92
CA VAL A 141 -0.96 11.57 -16.24
C VAL A 141 -2.15 12.49 -15.96
N GLU A 142 -3.31 11.97 -15.59
CA GLU A 142 -4.47 12.74 -15.12
C GLU A 142 -4.48 13.00 -13.61
N MET A 143 -3.49 12.50 -12.87
CA MET A 143 -3.31 12.81 -11.45
C MET A 143 -3.10 14.31 -11.21
N GLY A 144 -3.59 14.82 -10.07
CA GLY A 144 -3.55 16.24 -9.71
C GLY A 144 -2.14 16.84 -9.70
N ALA A 145 -1.11 16.04 -9.38
CA ALA A 145 0.30 16.44 -9.46
C ALA A 145 0.74 16.94 -10.85
N LEU A 146 0.07 16.52 -11.93
CA LEU A 146 0.33 17.03 -13.28
C LEU A 146 -0.85 17.82 -13.83
N ARG A 147 -2.07 17.32 -13.66
CA ARG A 147 -3.28 17.85 -14.30
C ARG A 147 -3.56 19.32 -13.93
N SER A 148 -3.19 19.74 -12.72
CA SER A 148 -3.45 21.09 -12.23
C SER A 148 -2.58 22.15 -12.91
N ASP A 149 -1.33 21.80 -13.24
CA ASP A 149 -0.32 22.78 -13.66
C ASP A 149 0.10 22.63 -15.12
N TYR A 150 -0.14 21.47 -15.75
CA TYR A 150 0.36 21.16 -17.09
C TYR A 150 -0.78 20.87 -18.08
N PRO A 151 -0.78 21.51 -19.27
CA PRO A 151 -1.73 21.17 -20.32
C PRO A 151 -1.49 19.75 -20.85
N MET A 152 -2.53 19.13 -21.43
CA MET A 152 -2.46 17.76 -21.94
C MET A 152 -1.26 17.50 -22.86
N ARG A 153 -0.89 18.47 -23.71
CA ARG A 153 0.26 18.34 -24.61
C ARG A 153 1.54 18.10 -23.81
N GLU A 154 1.79 18.91 -22.78
CA GLU A 154 2.99 18.76 -21.95
C GLU A 154 2.97 17.45 -21.16
N ARG A 155 1.81 17.07 -20.61
CA ARG A 155 1.63 15.83 -19.85
C ARG A 155 1.91 14.57 -20.68
N VAL A 156 1.78 14.64 -22.01
CA VAL A 156 2.06 13.53 -22.92
C VAL A 156 3.45 13.62 -23.54
N VAL A 157 3.89 14.80 -23.98
CA VAL A 157 5.14 14.97 -24.73
C VAL A 157 6.36 15.01 -23.82
N ARG A 158 6.30 15.70 -22.67
CA ARG A 158 7.46 15.84 -21.77
C ARG A 158 7.94 14.50 -21.20
N PRO A 159 7.08 13.55 -20.78
CA PRO A 159 7.55 12.23 -20.38
C PRO A 159 8.27 11.45 -21.47
N LEU A 160 7.76 11.51 -22.71
CA LEU A 160 8.39 10.83 -23.85
C LEU A 160 9.77 11.42 -24.13
N SER A 161 9.89 12.75 -24.10
CA SER A 161 11.18 13.43 -24.19
C SER A 161 12.08 13.07 -23.00
N ALA A 162 11.54 12.91 -21.78
CA ALA A 162 12.32 12.52 -20.61
C ALA A 162 12.92 11.09 -20.71
N GLY A 163 12.36 10.24 -21.57
CA GLY A 163 12.80 8.87 -21.77
C GLY A 163 11.73 7.82 -21.41
N ALA A 164 10.48 8.21 -21.18
CA ALA A 164 9.38 7.26 -21.04
C ALA A 164 9.04 6.59 -22.38
N ASP A 165 8.65 5.31 -22.32
CA ASP A 165 8.20 4.52 -23.48
C ASP A 165 6.66 4.48 -23.58
N VAL A 166 5.96 4.57 -22.45
CA VAL A 166 4.49 4.44 -22.38
C VAL A 166 3.89 5.53 -21.50
N VAL A 167 2.98 6.32 -22.07
CA VAL A 167 2.15 7.29 -21.33
C VAL A 167 0.86 6.61 -20.88
N LEU A 168 0.62 6.57 -19.58
CA LEU A 168 -0.56 5.98 -18.98
C LEU A 168 -1.71 6.99 -18.93
N THR A 169 -2.91 6.56 -19.31
CA THR A 169 -4.19 7.28 -19.10
C THR A 169 -4.20 8.75 -19.55
N PRO A 170 -3.95 9.08 -20.84
CA PRO A 170 -3.90 10.47 -21.32
C PRO A 170 -5.26 11.20 -21.37
N GLY A 171 -6.34 10.61 -20.84
CA GLY A 171 -7.71 11.13 -20.93
C GLY A 171 -8.29 11.02 -22.34
N ASP A 172 -7.85 11.87 -23.26
CA ASP A 172 -8.20 11.83 -24.69
C ASP A 172 -7.05 11.26 -25.52
N LEU A 173 -7.17 9.98 -25.88
CA LEU A 173 -6.16 9.28 -26.65
C LEU A 173 -5.94 9.88 -28.05
N GLY A 174 -7.00 10.38 -28.70
CA GLY A 174 -6.90 10.95 -30.04
C GLY A 174 -6.12 12.26 -30.04
N ALA A 175 -6.45 13.17 -29.11
CA ALA A 175 -5.74 14.43 -28.92
C ALA A 175 -4.29 14.21 -28.48
N ALA A 176 -4.03 13.23 -27.60
CA ALA A 176 -2.68 12.85 -27.18
C ALA A 176 -1.82 12.39 -28.36
N ILE A 177 -2.35 11.52 -29.24
CA ILE A 177 -1.64 11.07 -30.44
C ILE A 177 -1.32 12.27 -31.36
N GLN A 178 -2.28 13.17 -31.57
CA GLN A 178 -2.06 14.36 -32.39
C GLN A 178 -0.98 15.27 -31.81
N ALA A 179 -0.95 15.45 -30.49
CA ALA A 179 0.09 16.24 -29.83
C ALA A 179 1.49 15.63 -29.99
N VAL A 180 1.64 14.31 -29.85
CA VAL A 180 2.93 13.63 -30.09
C VAL A 180 3.35 13.75 -31.56
N VAL A 181 2.42 13.56 -32.51
CA VAL A 181 2.71 13.72 -33.95
C VAL A 181 3.14 15.14 -34.27
N ALA A 182 2.50 16.14 -33.68
CA ALA A 182 2.86 17.55 -33.83
C ALA A 182 4.26 17.82 -33.25
N ALA A 183 4.54 17.38 -32.02
CA ALA A 183 5.85 17.52 -31.39
C ALA A 183 6.99 16.91 -32.21
N VAL A 184 6.77 15.74 -32.84
CA VAL A 184 7.76 15.13 -33.75
C VAL A 184 7.96 15.94 -35.03
N ARG A 185 6.89 16.50 -35.61
CA ARG A 185 6.97 17.34 -36.82
C ARG A 185 7.64 18.67 -36.57
N GLU A 186 7.44 19.22 -35.38
CA GLU A 186 8.00 20.51 -34.93
C GLU A 186 9.45 20.36 -34.42
N GLY A 187 9.95 19.14 -34.25
CA GLY A 187 11.31 18.86 -33.78
C GLY A 187 11.49 18.93 -32.26
N GLU A 188 10.40 19.05 -31.50
CA GLU A 188 10.39 19.00 -30.03
C GLU A 188 10.72 17.58 -29.52
N LEU A 189 10.31 16.55 -30.28
CA LEU A 189 10.59 15.15 -30.00
C LEU A 189 11.26 14.47 -31.18
N ALA A 190 12.40 13.82 -30.97
CA ALA A 190 13.10 13.17 -32.07
C ALA A 190 12.34 11.89 -32.50
N ARG A 191 12.15 11.70 -33.81
CA ARG A 191 11.53 10.46 -34.34
C ARG A 191 12.29 9.21 -33.87
N ALA A 192 13.61 9.27 -33.80
CA ALA A 192 14.44 8.16 -33.34
C ALA A 192 14.13 7.76 -31.89
N GLU A 193 13.84 8.72 -31.00
CA GLU A 193 13.46 8.42 -29.61
C GLU A 193 12.12 7.66 -29.56
N ILE A 194 11.15 8.04 -30.39
CA ILE A 194 9.88 7.31 -30.54
C ILE A 194 10.11 5.90 -31.10
N ASP A 195 10.93 5.76 -32.15
CA ASP A 195 11.22 4.46 -32.76
C ASP A 195 11.88 3.49 -31.75
N ASP A 196 12.77 4.00 -30.90
CA ASP A 196 13.41 3.23 -29.83
C ASP A 196 12.39 2.80 -28.76
N SER A 197 11.53 3.71 -28.32
CA SER A 197 10.45 3.39 -27.37
C SER A 197 9.49 2.33 -27.93
N VAL A 198 9.07 2.48 -29.19
CA VAL A 198 8.23 1.49 -29.88
C VAL A 198 8.94 0.15 -29.99
N ARG A 199 10.25 0.12 -30.26
CA ARG A 199 11.04 -1.12 -30.30
C ARG A 199 11.04 -1.83 -28.94
N ARG A 200 11.17 -1.11 -27.82
CA ARG A 200 11.07 -1.70 -26.48
C ARG A 200 9.68 -2.27 -26.21
N VAL A 201 8.62 -1.55 -26.59
CA VAL A 201 7.23 -2.02 -26.45
C VAL A 201 6.98 -3.30 -27.25
N LEU A 202 7.45 -3.33 -28.51
CA LEU A 202 7.31 -4.52 -29.36
C LEU A 202 8.14 -5.69 -28.83
N ARG A 203 9.35 -5.44 -28.33
CA ARG A 203 10.19 -6.46 -27.68
C ARG A 203 9.49 -7.06 -26.46
N ALA A 204 8.96 -6.24 -25.56
CA ALA A 204 8.24 -6.73 -24.37
C ALA A 204 7.00 -7.56 -24.75
N LYS A 205 6.23 -7.14 -25.77
CA LYS A 205 5.11 -7.95 -26.31
C LYS A 205 5.59 -9.26 -26.94
N ALA A 206 6.76 -9.25 -27.57
CA ALA A 206 7.35 -10.43 -28.19
C ALA A 206 7.83 -11.45 -27.13
N GLU A 207 8.54 -10.98 -26.11
CA GLU A 207 9.02 -11.76 -24.97
C GLU A 207 7.85 -12.38 -24.17
N ALA A 208 6.74 -11.66 -24.03
CA ALA A 208 5.50 -12.18 -23.43
C ALA A 208 4.71 -13.14 -24.36
N GLY A 209 5.18 -13.41 -25.57
CA GLY A 209 4.52 -14.32 -26.52
C GLY A 209 3.21 -13.82 -27.12
N LEU A 210 2.83 -12.55 -26.88
CA LEU A 210 1.53 -11.99 -27.29
C LEU A 210 1.33 -11.95 -28.81
N HIS A 211 2.43 -11.91 -29.57
CA HIS A 211 2.42 -11.97 -31.03
C HIS A 211 2.11 -13.37 -31.60
N ARG A 212 2.18 -14.45 -30.80
CA ARG A 212 2.00 -15.84 -31.25
C ARG A 212 0.63 -16.43 -30.90
N ALA A 213 0.08 -16.06 -29.73
CA ALA A 213 -1.18 -16.61 -29.25
C ALA A 213 -1.94 -15.57 -28.41
N PRO A 214 -2.82 -14.75 -29.02
CA PRO A 214 -3.66 -13.80 -28.29
C PRO A 214 -4.83 -14.55 -27.64
N ARG A 215 -4.57 -15.48 -26.71
CA ARG A 215 -5.63 -16.21 -26.00
C ARG A 215 -5.97 -15.49 -24.71
N VAL A 216 -7.17 -14.95 -24.66
CA VAL A 216 -7.80 -14.51 -23.41
C VAL A 216 -8.43 -15.76 -22.77
N PRO A 217 -8.12 -16.08 -21.49
CA PRO A 217 -8.80 -17.16 -20.78
C PRO A 217 -10.32 -16.97 -20.78
N SER A 218 -11.09 -18.05 -20.83
CA SER A 218 -12.56 -17.96 -20.72
C SER A 218 -12.96 -17.44 -19.34
N LYS A 219 -14.19 -16.92 -19.21
CA LYS A 219 -14.75 -16.52 -17.92
C LYS A 219 -14.73 -17.67 -16.90
N ASP A 220 -14.95 -18.90 -17.34
CA ASP A 220 -14.94 -20.09 -16.46
C ASP A 220 -13.54 -20.37 -15.91
N VAL A 221 -12.50 -20.23 -16.74
CA VAL A 221 -11.11 -20.35 -16.29
C VAL A 221 -10.78 -19.24 -15.29
N LEU A 222 -11.21 -18.01 -15.55
CA LEU A 222 -11.01 -16.89 -14.61
C LEU A 222 -11.79 -17.08 -13.29
N GLY A 223 -12.98 -17.66 -13.35
CA GLY A 223 -13.77 -18.03 -12.17
C GLY A 223 -13.08 -19.10 -11.35
N TYR A 224 -12.64 -20.19 -11.99
CA TYR A 224 -11.87 -21.25 -11.34
C TYR A 224 -10.60 -20.72 -10.67
N LEU A 225 -9.82 -19.89 -11.36
CA LEU A 225 -8.58 -19.32 -10.80
C LEU A 225 -8.84 -18.38 -9.62
N ARG A 226 -10.01 -17.73 -9.56
CA ARG A 226 -10.41 -16.88 -8.43
C ARG A 226 -10.74 -17.70 -7.18
N GLU A 227 -11.30 -18.89 -7.37
CA GLU A 227 -11.76 -19.78 -6.29
C GLU A 227 -10.75 -20.90 -5.99
N GLU A 228 -9.57 -20.87 -6.62
CA GLU A 228 -8.55 -21.91 -6.49
C GLU A 228 -8.11 -22.07 -5.03
N PRO A 229 -8.36 -23.24 -4.40
CA PRO A 229 -8.09 -23.46 -2.98
C PRO A 229 -6.63 -23.22 -2.59
N ARG A 230 -5.67 -23.48 -3.50
CA ARG A 230 -4.25 -23.22 -3.25
C ARG A 230 -3.94 -21.74 -3.07
N GLY A 231 -4.61 -20.87 -3.82
CA GLY A 231 -4.44 -19.42 -3.70
C GLY A 231 -4.96 -18.92 -2.36
N GLN A 232 -6.14 -19.41 -1.95
CA GLN A 232 -6.71 -19.06 -0.64
C GLN A 232 -5.85 -19.59 0.52
N ALA A 233 -5.38 -20.83 0.46
CA ALA A 233 -4.51 -21.40 1.50
C ALA A 233 -3.19 -20.63 1.64
N LEU A 234 -2.62 -20.15 0.53
CA LEU A 234 -1.44 -19.28 0.57
C LEU A 234 -1.77 -17.93 1.20
N ALA A 235 -2.90 -17.31 0.85
CA ALA A 235 -3.34 -16.06 1.46
C ALA A 235 -3.55 -16.19 2.98
N ASP A 236 -4.21 -17.27 3.41
CA ASP A 236 -4.43 -17.57 4.83
C ASP A 236 -3.10 -17.78 5.57
N SER A 237 -2.14 -18.48 4.96
CA SER A 237 -0.80 -18.67 5.53
C SER A 237 -0.01 -17.37 5.64
N ILE A 238 -0.08 -16.49 4.63
CA ILE A 238 0.57 -15.17 4.67
C ILE A 238 -0.06 -14.31 5.76
N ALA A 239 -1.39 -14.29 5.86
CA ALA A 239 -2.11 -13.54 6.88
C ALA A 239 -1.77 -14.02 8.29
N ALA A 240 -1.82 -15.34 8.55
CA ALA A 240 -1.43 -15.91 9.84
C ALA A 240 0.03 -15.61 10.18
N GLY A 241 0.93 -15.64 9.19
CA GLY A 241 2.34 -15.30 9.36
C GLY A 241 2.63 -13.82 9.56
N SER A 242 1.69 -12.92 9.25
CA SER A 242 1.91 -11.46 9.31
C SER A 242 1.37 -10.81 10.58
N ILE A 243 0.37 -11.39 11.26
CA ILE A 243 -0.23 -10.77 12.45
C ILE A 243 0.85 -10.52 13.52
N THR A 244 0.96 -9.26 13.94
CA THR A 244 1.97 -8.80 14.89
C THR A 244 1.29 -8.40 16.19
N LEU A 245 1.65 -9.07 17.29
CA LEU A 245 1.24 -8.72 18.65
C LEU A 245 2.29 -7.79 19.27
N LEU A 246 1.95 -6.53 19.55
CA LEU A 246 2.88 -5.57 20.16
C LEU A 246 2.79 -5.58 21.68
N GLU A 247 1.56 -5.61 22.18
CA GLU A 247 1.23 -5.74 23.60
C GLU A 247 0.21 -6.85 23.76
N LYS A 248 0.39 -7.68 24.78
CA LYS A 248 -0.51 -8.79 25.06
C LYS A 248 -1.63 -8.42 26.03
N GLY A 249 -1.31 -7.60 27.04
CA GLY A 249 -2.21 -7.28 28.15
C GLY A 249 -2.67 -8.50 28.94
N SER A 250 -3.57 -8.28 29.90
CA SER A 250 -4.27 -9.35 30.65
C SER A 250 -5.57 -9.80 29.97
N ALA A 251 -6.09 -9.01 29.04
CA ALA A 251 -7.36 -9.26 28.35
C ALA A 251 -7.31 -10.39 27.30
N LEU A 252 -6.11 -10.82 26.91
CA LEU A 252 -5.92 -11.89 25.94
C LEU A 252 -5.29 -13.15 26.58
N PRO A 253 -5.68 -14.37 26.16
CA PRO A 253 -6.64 -14.65 25.10
C PRO A 253 -8.09 -14.51 25.57
N LEU A 254 -8.99 -14.21 24.62
CA LEU A 254 -10.43 -14.17 24.86
C LEU A 254 -11.01 -15.59 24.92
N SER A 255 -11.97 -15.77 25.82
CA SER A 255 -12.72 -17.00 26.00
C SER A 255 -14.21 -16.70 26.17
N GLU A 256 -15.06 -17.72 26.18
CA GLU A 256 -16.51 -17.56 26.42
C GLU A 256 -16.79 -16.96 27.82
N GLU A 257 -15.85 -17.10 28.76
CA GLU A 257 -15.93 -16.51 30.10
C GLU A 257 -15.55 -15.03 30.15
N SER A 258 -14.95 -14.48 29.09
CA SER A 258 -14.31 -13.14 29.09
C SER A 258 -15.28 -11.96 28.98
N ASN A 259 -16.61 -12.18 28.88
CA ASN A 259 -17.64 -11.12 28.83
C ASN A 259 -17.19 -9.87 28.04
N ALA A 260 -16.74 -10.07 26.79
CA ALA A 260 -16.10 -9.02 26.00
C ALA A 260 -17.10 -8.30 25.08
N VAL A 261 -16.79 -7.05 24.73
CA VAL A 261 -17.55 -6.26 23.75
C VAL A 261 -16.67 -5.95 22.54
N LEU A 262 -17.20 -6.16 21.33
CA LEU A 262 -16.55 -5.81 20.08
C LEU A 262 -17.04 -4.44 19.58
N ILE A 263 -16.11 -3.51 19.38
CA ILE A 263 -16.36 -2.21 18.77
C ILE A 263 -15.59 -2.14 17.46
N GLN A 264 -16.31 -2.03 16.34
CA GLN A 264 -15.70 -1.90 15.01
C GLN A 264 -15.89 -0.49 14.45
N LEU A 265 -14.78 0.16 14.11
CA LEU A 265 -14.76 1.51 13.52
C LEU A 265 -14.11 1.47 12.14
N SER A 266 -14.82 1.99 11.14
CA SER A 266 -14.26 2.18 9.79
C SER A 266 -14.11 3.67 9.46
N ASN A 267 -12.95 4.05 8.92
CA ASN A 267 -12.73 5.40 8.42
C ASN A 267 -13.26 5.60 6.98
N TYR A 268 -14.01 4.65 6.44
CA TYR A 268 -14.54 4.69 5.09
C TYR A 268 -16.06 4.48 5.10
N LYS A 269 -16.76 4.99 4.08
CA LYS A 269 -18.20 4.78 3.90
C LYS A 269 -18.43 3.83 2.73
N GLU A 270 -19.45 2.98 2.85
CA GLU A 270 -20.00 2.19 1.73
C GLU A 270 -18.93 1.37 1.00
N SER A 271 -18.30 0.42 1.71
CA SER A 271 -17.34 -0.48 1.09
C SER A 271 -17.66 -1.93 1.42
N GLU A 272 -18.22 -2.63 0.43
CA GLU A 272 -18.58 -4.05 0.52
C GLU A 272 -17.45 -4.92 1.09
N SER A 273 -16.20 -4.64 0.70
CA SER A 273 -15.04 -5.39 1.21
C SER A 273 -14.78 -5.16 2.70
N ILE A 274 -14.98 -3.93 3.21
CA ILE A 274 -14.78 -3.65 4.64
C ILE A 274 -15.98 -4.16 5.42
N ASP A 275 -17.19 -4.05 4.84
CA ASP A 275 -18.41 -4.60 5.42
C ASP A 275 -18.26 -6.11 5.63
N ALA A 276 -17.83 -6.84 4.60
CA ALA A 276 -17.54 -8.27 4.70
C ALA A 276 -16.42 -8.60 5.71
N ALA A 277 -15.40 -7.74 5.83
CA ALA A 277 -14.34 -7.89 6.83
C ALA A 277 -14.87 -7.72 8.26
N MET A 278 -15.70 -6.71 8.50
CA MET A 278 -16.33 -6.46 9.79
C MET A 278 -17.29 -7.58 10.18
N ASP A 279 -18.11 -8.04 9.23
CA ASP A 279 -19.06 -9.13 9.44
C ASP A 279 -18.33 -10.44 9.74
N THR A 280 -17.26 -10.75 8.99
CA THR A 280 -16.41 -11.93 9.26
C THR A 280 -15.76 -11.86 10.64
N LEU A 281 -15.29 -10.69 11.08
CA LEU A 281 -14.67 -10.55 12.40
C LEU A 281 -15.70 -10.79 13.50
N ALA A 282 -16.89 -10.20 13.37
CA ALA A 282 -17.99 -10.38 14.31
C ALA A 282 -18.43 -11.86 14.38
N GLU A 283 -18.66 -12.52 13.24
CA GLU A 283 -19.01 -13.95 13.19
C GLU A 283 -17.96 -14.84 13.86
N ARG A 284 -16.68 -14.52 13.71
CA ARG A 284 -15.58 -15.34 14.28
C ARG A 284 -15.37 -15.12 15.77
N LEU A 285 -15.81 -13.98 16.29
CA LEU A 285 -15.70 -13.61 17.70
C LEU A 285 -17.04 -13.76 18.44
N GLU A 286 -18.16 -14.00 17.76
CA GLU A 286 -19.49 -14.16 18.36
C GLU A 286 -19.50 -15.08 19.60
N PRO A 287 -18.82 -16.25 19.63
CA PRO A 287 -18.83 -17.11 20.81
C PRO A 287 -18.20 -16.49 22.07
N VAL A 288 -17.34 -15.49 21.89
CA VAL A 288 -16.59 -14.83 22.97
C VAL A 288 -17.00 -13.37 23.17
N MET A 289 -18.08 -12.93 22.52
CA MET A 289 -18.58 -11.55 22.56
C MET A 289 -20.01 -11.49 23.08
N GLN A 290 -20.27 -10.54 23.98
CA GLN A 290 -21.60 -10.28 24.54
C GLN A 290 -22.36 -9.23 23.73
N ASP A 291 -21.62 -8.26 23.20
CA ASP A 291 -22.19 -7.21 22.34
C ASP A 291 -21.21 -6.87 21.21
N THR A 292 -21.76 -6.41 20.09
CA THR A 292 -21.01 -5.94 18.93
C THR A 292 -21.61 -4.65 18.41
N THR A 293 -20.86 -3.56 18.52
CA THR A 293 -21.21 -2.27 17.91
C THR A 293 -20.35 -2.01 16.68
N ARG A 294 -21.00 -1.51 15.62
CA ARG A 294 -20.33 -1.08 14.39
C ARG A 294 -20.60 0.40 14.09
N PHE A 295 -19.53 1.10 13.77
CA PHE A 295 -19.54 2.50 13.35
C PHE A 295 -18.93 2.63 11.96
N ALA A 296 -19.79 2.84 10.96
CA ALA A 296 -19.39 3.03 9.57
C ALA A 296 -19.36 4.52 9.20
N GLY A 297 -18.18 5.03 8.85
CA GLY A 297 -18.01 6.39 8.34
C GLY A 297 -17.86 7.49 9.39
N ARG A 298 -17.88 8.74 8.92
CA ARG A 298 -17.45 9.92 9.70
C ARG A 298 -18.25 10.18 10.98
N ARG A 299 -19.58 10.08 10.91
CA ARG A 299 -20.45 10.56 11.98
C ARG A 299 -20.81 9.42 12.92
N LEU A 300 -20.58 9.63 14.20
CA LEU A 300 -21.02 8.71 15.24
C LEU A 300 -22.34 9.24 15.83
N ALA A 301 -23.38 8.41 15.85
CA ALA A 301 -24.64 8.80 16.48
C ALA A 301 -24.45 8.83 18.00
N ALA A 302 -24.81 9.94 18.65
CA ALA A 302 -24.61 10.14 20.08
C ALA A 302 -25.23 9.00 20.92
N SER A 303 -26.47 8.62 20.59
CA SER A 303 -27.18 7.51 21.25
C SER A 303 -26.42 6.18 21.13
N SER A 304 -25.83 5.90 19.96
CA SER A 304 -25.05 4.68 19.75
C SER A 304 -23.73 4.71 20.53
N THR A 305 -23.07 5.88 20.61
CA THR A 305 -21.86 6.01 21.43
C THR A 305 -22.16 5.91 22.92
N GLU A 306 -23.29 6.41 23.40
CA GLU A 306 -23.72 6.29 24.79
C GLU A 306 -24.04 4.84 25.16
N GLN A 307 -24.85 4.15 24.36
CA GLN A 307 -25.15 2.73 24.52
C GLN A 307 -23.89 1.86 24.52
N THR A 308 -22.93 2.17 23.62
CA THR A 308 -21.67 1.43 23.58
C THR A 308 -20.84 1.65 24.84
N MET A 309 -20.77 2.88 25.35
CA MET A 309 -20.03 3.16 26.59
C MET A 309 -20.71 2.53 27.82
N GLU A 310 -22.04 2.38 27.82
CA GLU A 310 -22.77 1.63 28.86
C GLU A 310 -22.44 0.14 28.81
N ALA A 311 -22.46 -0.49 27.63
CA ALA A 311 -22.04 -1.89 27.47
C ALA A 311 -20.58 -2.12 27.92
N VAL A 312 -19.68 -1.19 27.59
CA VAL A 312 -18.27 -1.23 28.00
C VAL A 312 -18.10 -1.23 29.53
N GLN A 313 -18.94 -0.50 30.29
CA GLN A 313 -18.84 -0.45 31.75
C GLN A 313 -19.15 -1.78 32.44
N HIS A 314 -19.81 -2.70 31.73
CA HIS A 314 -20.21 -4.01 32.22
C HIS A 314 -19.39 -5.17 31.63
N ALA A 315 -18.41 -4.85 30.77
CA ALA A 315 -17.57 -5.83 30.09
C ALA A 315 -16.27 -6.09 30.89
N ASP A 316 -15.70 -7.28 30.75
CA ASP A 316 -14.36 -7.57 31.32
C ASP A 316 -13.23 -7.19 30.34
N ALA A 317 -13.55 -7.04 29.05
CA ALA A 317 -12.63 -6.60 28.02
C ALA A 317 -13.36 -5.91 26.85
N VAL A 318 -12.65 -5.02 26.15
CA VAL A 318 -13.13 -4.39 24.91
C VAL A 318 -12.20 -4.71 23.77
N VAL A 319 -12.71 -5.26 22.67
CA VAL A 319 -11.97 -5.35 21.41
C VAL A 319 -12.32 -4.15 20.54
N LEU A 320 -11.36 -3.24 20.36
CA LEU A 320 -11.49 -2.09 19.48
C LEU A 320 -10.82 -2.38 18.14
N ALA A 321 -11.61 -2.75 17.14
CA ALA A 321 -11.14 -3.03 15.79
C ALA A 321 -11.25 -1.80 14.88
N LEU A 322 -10.09 -1.25 14.49
CA LEU A 322 -9.99 -0.12 13.58
C LEU A 322 -9.71 -0.62 12.15
N HIS A 323 -10.70 -0.46 11.27
CA HIS A 323 -10.60 -0.76 9.84
C HIS A 323 -10.21 0.52 9.07
N LEU A 324 -8.93 0.63 8.72
CA LEU A 324 -8.29 1.87 8.31
C LEU A 324 -7.78 1.79 6.87
N ARG A 325 -8.44 2.53 5.97
CA ARG A 325 -7.88 2.82 4.65
C ARG A 325 -6.98 4.04 4.66
N LEU A 326 -6.05 4.06 3.72
CA LEU A 326 -5.20 5.21 3.42
C LEU A 326 -6.07 6.37 2.94
N ALA A 327 -5.84 7.55 3.52
CA ALA A 327 -6.54 8.77 3.16
C ALA A 327 -5.73 9.99 3.61
N THR A 328 -5.70 11.00 2.75
CA THR A 328 -5.08 12.30 3.02
C THR A 328 -5.79 13.06 4.14
N GLY A 329 -5.03 13.86 4.89
CA GLY A 329 -5.56 14.83 5.84
C GLY A 329 -6.19 14.24 7.11
N ARG A 330 -5.97 12.95 7.40
CA ARG A 330 -6.56 12.26 8.58
C ARG A 330 -5.57 11.97 9.72
N GLY A 331 -4.35 12.50 9.62
CA GLY A 331 -3.26 12.24 10.57
C GLY A 331 -2.77 10.79 10.57
N ALA A 332 -1.80 10.49 11.43
CA ALA A 332 -1.11 9.20 11.45
C ALA A 332 -2.05 8.00 11.71
N ALA A 333 -3.10 8.16 12.51
CA ALA A 333 -4.09 7.10 12.78
C ALA A 333 -5.17 6.95 11.69
N GLY A 334 -5.33 7.94 10.80
CA GLY A 334 -6.31 7.87 9.71
C GLY A 334 -7.79 8.00 10.12
N LEU A 335 -8.11 8.32 11.38
CA LEU A 335 -9.49 8.49 11.88
C LEU A 335 -10.03 9.92 11.71
N PHE A 336 -11.36 10.03 11.60
CA PHE A 336 -12.04 11.32 11.67
C PHE A 336 -12.01 11.89 13.11
N GLU A 337 -12.19 13.21 13.25
CA GLU A 337 -12.13 13.89 14.56
C GLU A 337 -13.13 13.29 15.59
N GLU A 338 -14.39 13.09 15.21
CA GLU A 338 -15.39 12.46 16.09
C GLU A 338 -15.00 11.04 16.52
N GLN A 339 -14.41 10.26 15.60
CA GLN A 339 -13.93 8.90 15.89
C GLN A 339 -12.73 8.93 16.83
N ARG A 340 -11.79 9.85 16.61
CA ARG A 340 -10.62 10.05 17.47
C ARG A 340 -11.07 10.38 18.90
N SER A 341 -11.97 11.35 19.05
CA SER A 341 -12.51 11.74 20.37
C SER A 341 -13.20 10.57 21.06
N PHE A 342 -13.93 9.72 20.33
CA PHE A 342 -14.55 8.52 20.89
C PHE A 342 -13.52 7.48 21.34
N VAL A 343 -12.49 7.19 20.53
CA VAL A 343 -11.41 6.25 20.87
C VAL A 343 -10.61 6.75 22.08
N GLU A 344 -10.26 8.03 22.12
CA GLU A 344 -9.57 8.64 23.27
C GLU A 344 -10.41 8.57 24.54
N LYS A 345 -11.72 8.82 24.43
CA LYS A 345 -12.66 8.67 25.56
C LYS A 345 -12.72 7.23 26.03
N LEU A 346 -12.81 6.25 25.12
CA LEU A 346 -12.87 4.83 25.44
C LEU A 346 -11.61 4.40 26.22
N LEU A 347 -10.42 4.73 25.71
CA LEU A 347 -9.15 4.41 26.35
C LEU A 347 -8.97 5.08 27.71
N ALA A 348 -9.45 6.32 27.87
CA ALA A 348 -9.27 7.07 29.11
C ALA A 348 -10.32 6.75 30.20
N GLN A 349 -11.51 6.27 29.84
CA GLN A 349 -12.67 6.26 30.74
C GLN A 349 -13.32 4.89 30.93
N SER A 350 -12.88 3.83 30.24
CA SER A 350 -13.53 2.52 30.36
C SER A 350 -13.31 1.86 31.72
N GLY A 351 -12.14 2.06 32.35
CA GLY A 351 -11.67 1.23 33.47
C GLY A 351 -11.54 -0.26 33.11
N THR A 352 -11.78 -0.61 31.85
CA THR A 352 -11.91 -1.94 31.29
C THR A 352 -10.78 -2.14 30.30
N PRO A 353 -10.02 -3.25 30.39
CA PRO A 353 -8.92 -3.53 29.47
C PRO A 353 -9.32 -3.43 28.00
N VAL A 354 -8.57 -2.65 27.22
CA VAL A 354 -8.82 -2.46 25.79
C VAL A 354 -7.79 -3.21 24.95
N VAL A 355 -8.29 -4.10 24.10
CA VAL A 355 -7.54 -4.76 23.02
C VAL A 355 -7.70 -3.96 21.73
N LEU A 356 -6.69 -3.20 21.36
CA LEU A 356 -6.64 -2.47 20.11
C LEU A 356 -6.22 -3.39 18.96
N VAL A 357 -7.03 -3.43 17.90
CA VAL A 357 -6.71 -4.14 16.66
C VAL A 357 -6.68 -3.15 15.51
N THR A 358 -5.54 -3.04 14.80
CA THR A 358 -5.43 -2.21 13.60
C THR A 358 -5.43 -3.07 12.34
N LEU A 359 -6.45 -2.91 11.49
CA LEU A 359 -6.59 -3.53 10.19
C LEU A 359 -6.36 -2.47 9.10
N GLY A 360 -5.33 -2.65 8.29
CA GLY A 360 -4.83 -1.60 7.39
C GLY A 360 -3.73 -0.76 8.06
N ASN A 361 -3.91 0.56 8.19
CA ASN A 361 -2.86 1.49 8.64
C ASN A 361 -2.28 1.14 10.04
N PRO A 362 -1.01 0.69 10.13
CA PRO A 362 -0.40 0.26 11.39
C PRO A 362 -0.04 1.41 12.33
N TYR A 363 0.10 2.65 11.84
CA TYR A 363 0.52 3.79 12.68
C TYR A 363 -0.54 4.21 13.71
N ALA A 364 -1.78 3.72 13.58
CA ALA A 364 -2.80 3.87 14.62
C ALA A 364 -2.38 3.18 15.93
N ALA A 365 -1.62 2.08 15.88
CA ALA A 365 -1.12 1.41 17.07
C ALA A 365 -0.17 2.30 17.89
N GLY A 366 0.66 3.11 17.22
CA GLY A 366 1.54 4.08 17.88
C GLY A 366 0.78 5.28 18.43
N THR A 367 -0.30 5.69 17.75
CA THR A 367 -1.17 6.79 18.21
C THR A 367 -1.92 6.41 19.49
N TYR A 368 -2.34 5.15 19.59
CA TYR A 368 -3.13 4.61 20.69
C TYR A 368 -2.34 3.59 21.53
N ALA A 369 -1.04 3.83 21.73
CA ALA A 369 -0.14 2.94 22.45
C ALA A 369 -0.47 2.77 23.94
N GLY A 370 -1.48 3.47 24.46
CA GLY A 370 -1.99 3.31 25.82
C GLY A 370 -3.00 2.17 26.00
N ALA A 371 -3.35 1.43 24.94
CA ALA A 371 -4.20 0.24 25.05
C ALA A 371 -3.47 -0.93 25.75
N ASP A 372 -4.22 -1.75 26.49
CA ASP A 372 -3.66 -2.87 27.27
C ASP A 372 -3.08 -3.98 26.39
N ALA A 373 -3.68 -4.21 25.23
CA ALA A 373 -3.21 -5.14 24.22
C ALA A 373 -3.30 -4.52 22.83
N ILE A 374 -2.36 -4.84 21.95
CA ILE A 374 -2.25 -4.22 20.62
C ILE A 374 -1.88 -5.28 19.57
N VAL A 375 -2.76 -5.46 18.59
CA VAL A 375 -2.62 -6.40 17.47
C VAL A 375 -2.64 -5.63 16.14
N VAL A 376 -1.64 -5.87 15.28
CA VAL A 376 -1.50 -5.23 13.97
C VAL A 376 -1.61 -6.27 12.86
N ALA A 377 -2.55 -6.05 11.93
CA ALA A 377 -2.87 -6.97 10.84
C ALA A 377 -2.42 -6.49 9.44
N TYR A 378 -2.10 -5.18 9.31
CA TYR A 378 -1.65 -4.50 8.07
C TYR A 378 -2.65 -4.49 6.89
N ASP A 379 -3.68 -5.32 6.92
CA ASP A 379 -4.71 -5.43 5.89
C ASP A 379 -6.04 -5.82 6.53
N GLN A 380 -7.13 -5.70 5.77
CA GLN A 380 -8.50 -5.98 6.15
C GLN A 380 -9.11 -7.08 5.25
N THR A 381 -8.29 -7.90 4.61
CA THR A 381 -8.79 -9.07 3.87
C THR A 381 -9.47 -10.06 4.81
N ILE A 382 -10.33 -10.91 4.25
CA ILE A 382 -10.98 -12.00 4.98
C ILE A 382 -9.94 -12.93 5.65
N ALA A 383 -8.81 -13.18 4.98
CA ALA A 383 -7.70 -13.96 5.54
C ALA A 383 -7.08 -13.27 6.77
N SER A 384 -6.78 -11.97 6.69
CA SER A 384 -6.25 -11.17 7.80
C SER A 384 -7.21 -11.13 8.99
N VAL A 385 -8.50 -10.92 8.74
CA VAL A 385 -9.52 -10.88 9.79
C VAL A 385 -9.66 -12.23 10.50
N ARG A 386 -9.69 -13.35 9.75
CA ARG A 386 -9.71 -14.69 10.34
C ARG A 386 -8.48 -14.93 11.20
N ALA A 387 -7.32 -14.50 10.71
CA ALA A 387 -6.08 -14.65 11.46
C ALA A 387 -6.07 -13.83 12.75
N VAL A 388 -6.57 -12.59 12.71
CA VAL A 388 -6.77 -11.76 13.90
C VAL A 388 -7.69 -12.45 14.90
N ALA A 389 -8.86 -12.93 14.47
CA ALA A 389 -9.80 -13.60 15.38
C ALA A 389 -9.18 -14.83 16.06
N GLY A 390 -8.38 -15.62 15.32
CA GLY A 390 -7.64 -16.74 15.88
C GLY A 390 -6.58 -16.30 16.91
N VAL A 391 -5.86 -15.21 16.66
CA VAL A 391 -4.89 -14.65 17.62
C VAL A 391 -5.59 -14.16 18.89
N LEU A 392 -6.71 -13.44 18.75
CA LEU A 392 -7.45 -12.90 19.89
C LEU A 392 -7.98 -14.00 20.81
N LYS A 393 -8.41 -15.14 20.25
CA LYS A 393 -8.86 -16.32 21.01
C LYS A 393 -7.73 -17.25 21.46
N GLY A 394 -6.47 -16.94 21.12
CA GLY A 394 -5.33 -17.81 21.43
C GLY A 394 -5.30 -19.13 20.63
N GLU A 395 -6.08 -19.25 19.55
CA GLU A 395 -6.14 -20.43 18.68
C GLU A 395 -4.90 -20.55 17.77
N GLN A 396 -4.17 -19.45 17.56
CA GLN A 396 -2.95 -19.43 16.78
C GLN A 396 -1.96 -18.35 17.27
N PRO A 397 -0.65 -18.49 17.00
CA PRO A 397 0.34 -17.49 17.37
C PRO A 397 0.28 -16.24 16.48
N ALA A 398 0.98 -15.18 16.91
CA ALA A 398 1.21 -13.95 16.16
C ALA A 398 2.71 -13.78 15.86
N PRO A 399 3.27 -14.48 14.86
CA PRO A 399 4.72 -14.48 14.60
C PRO A 399 5.21 -13.22 13.89
N GLY A 400 4.30 -12.34 13.45
CA GLY A 400 4.62 -11.12 12.73
C GLY A 400 5.54 -10.19 13.51
N ARG A 401 6.31 -9.40 12.77
CA ARG A 401 7.21 -8.37 13.30
C ARG A 401 7.00 -7.10 12.51
N LEU A 402 7.07 -5.95 13.19
CA LEU A 402 6.90 -4.67 12.53
C LEU A 402 7.94 -4.46 11.42
N PRO A 403 7.53 -4.22 10.17
CA PRO A 403 8.44 -3.89 9.07
C PRO A 403 8.81 -2.39 9.05
N ILE A 404 8.37 -1.62 10.05
CA ILE A 404 8.50 -0.17 10.22
C ILE A 404 8.57 0.16 11.72
N PRO A 405 9.15 1.28 12.15
CA PRO A 405 8.89 1.79 13.50
C PRO A 405 7.45 2.32 13.60
N VAL A 406 6.80 2.15 14.76
CA VAL A 406 5.44 2.60 15.05
C VAL A 406 5.37 3.13 16.49
N GLY A 407 5.25 4.45 16.67
CA GLY A 407 5.19 5.06 18.00
C GLY A 407 6.40 4.65 18.87
N PRO A 408 6.20 4.02 20.04
CA PRO A 408 7.30 3.55 20.89
C PRO A 408 7.93 2.23 20.42
N TYR A 409 7.39 1.58 19.39
CA TYR A 409 7.83 0.27 18.92
C TYR A 409 8.81 0.39 17.76
N ASP A 410 9.99 -0.21 17.91
CA ASP A 410 11.02 -0.23 16.88
C ASP A 410 10.71 -1.20 15.73
N PHE A 411 11.41 -1.02 14.60
CA PHE A 411 11.46 -2.02 13.54
C PHE A 411 11.83 -3.39 14.11
N GLY A 412 11.05 -4.41 13.76
CA GLY A 412 11.25 -5.78 14.24
C GLY A 412 10.59 -6.07 15.58
N ALA A 413 9.88 -5.12 16.21
CA ALA A 413 9.09 -5.40 17.41
C ALA A 413 7.92 -6.36 17.10
N GLY A 414 7.57 -7.18 18.09
CA GLY A 414 6.49 -8.15 18.06
C GLY A 414 6.75 -9.28 19.06
N GLN A 415 5.78 -9.57 19.92
CA GLN A 415 5.82 -10.64 20.89
C GLN A 415 5.55 -11.99 20.21
N HIS A 416 6.05 -13.08 20.78
CA HIS A 416 5.52 -14.40 20.46
C HIS A 416 4.17 -14.53 21.20
N GLY A 417 3.10 -14.85 20.47
CA GLY A 417 1.71 -14.78 20.97
C GLY A 417 1.37 -15.77 22.09
N PHE A 418 0.48 -16.71 21.80
CA PHE A 418 0.02 -17.74 22.74
C PHE A 418 0.63 -19.09 22.33
N GLY A 419 1.17 -19.84 23.29
CA GLY A 419 1.89 -21.11 23.06
C GLY A 419 3.41 -20.92 22.92
N GLU A 420 4.17 -21.87 23.50
CA GLU A 420 5.64 -21.86 23.69
C GLU A 420 6.49 -21.53 22.46
#